data_AF-A0A246FP50-F1
#
_entry.id   AF-A0A246FP50-F1
#
_cell.length_a   1.000
_cell.length_b   1.000
_cell.length_c   1.000
_cell.angle_alpha   90.00
_cell.angle_beta   90.00
_cell.angle_gamma   90.00
#
_symmetry.space_group_name_H-M   'P 1'
#
loop_
_entity.id
_entity.type
_entity.pdbx_description
1 polymer ?
#
loop_
_entity_poly.entity_id
_entity_poly.type
_entity_poly.pdbx_seq_one_letter_code
_entity_poly.pdbx_strand_id
1 'polypeptide(L)'
;MKKSIDSSSFITPFQLKELIAWMDGGSITLYLLDGNKTEFSVEFCQKMILKEWAGTNIPGSFLLDGQEVSIRSDNEKQLLQALRGMSIGHLTSLDKSIIQESIAFVESEEYLRIATLMGRWPV
;
A
#
# COMPACT_ATOMS: atom_id res chain seq x y z
N MET A 1 -21.10 8.88 5.85
CA MET A 1 -20.60 9.19 4.50
C MET A 1 -19.25 8.52 4.33
N LYS A 2 -19.14 7.45 3.54
CA LYS A 2 -17.84 6.91 3.11
C LYS A 2 -17.34 7.84 2.00
N LYS A 3 -16.31 8.65 2.27
CA LYS A 3 -15.63 9.39 1.20
C LYS A 3 -14.86 8.35 0.39
N SER A 4 -15.23 8.17 -0.88
CA SER A 4 -14.35 7.48 -1.82
C SER A 4 -13.05 8.30 -1.89
N ILE A 5 -11.91 7.70 -1.53
CA ILE A 5 -10.63 8.33 -1.79
C ILE A 5 -10.37 8.22 -3.28
N ASP A 6 -10.18 9.36 -3.92
CA ASP A 6 -9.93 9.46 -5.35
C ASP A 6 -8.43 9.69 -5.54
N SER A 7 -7.71 8.73 -6.12
CA SER A 7 -6.26 8.87 -6.34
C SER A 7 -5.91 10.04 -7.27
N SER A 8 -6.90 10.56 -8.01
CA SER A 8 -6.77 11.78 -8.81
C SER A 8 -6.47 13.04 -7.99
N SER A 9 -6.45 12.97 -6.65
CA SER A 9 -6.07 14.08 -5.78
C SER A 9 -4.56 14.22 -5.51
N PHE A 10 -3.74 13.23 -5.85
CA PHE A 10 -2.30 13.29 -5.56
C PHE A 10 -1.48 13.86 -6.72
N ILE A 11 -0.50 14.69 -6.38
CA ILE A 11 0.46 15.21 -7.37
C ILE A 11 1.76 14.41 -7.27
N THR A 12 2.26 13.86 -8.38
CA THR A 12 3.58 13.21 -8.43
C THR A 12 4.70 14.25 -8.63
N PRO A 13 5.95 13.99 -8.24
CA PRO A 13 6.47 12.73 -7.68
C PRO A 13 6.17 12.60 -6.18
N PHE A 14 6.02 11.35 -5.73
CA PHE A 14 6.00 11.06 -4.30
C PHE A 14 7.41 11.16 -3.73
N GLN A 15 7.47 11.48 -2.43
CA GLN A 15 8.70 11.50 -1.64
C GLN A 15 8.46 10.70 -0.35
N LEU A 16 9.30 9.71 -0.09
CA LEU A 16 9.24 8.96 1.17
C LEU A 16 9.80 9.81 2.31
N LYS A 17 9.01 9.96 3.39
CA LYS A 17 9.48 10.50 4.66
C LYS A 17 9.97 9.38 5.57
N GLU A 18 9.20 8.31 5.67
CA GLU A 18 9.43 7.23 6.62
C GLU A 18 8.87 5.91 6.10
N LEU A 19 9.58 4.83 6.37
CA LEU A 19 9.13 3.46 6.21
C LEU A 19 9.09 2.80 7.58
N ILE A 20 7.93 2.29 7.97
CA ILE A 20 7.78 1.47 9.17
C ILE A 20 7.52 0.03 8.73
N ALA A 21 8.33 -0.91 9.22
CA ALA A 21 8.10 -2.33 9.07
C ALA A 21 7.55 -2.91 10.38
N TRP A 22 6.44 -3.63 10.30
CA TRP A 22 5.75 -4.18 11.45
C TRP A 22 6.12 -5.65 11.67
N MET A 23 6.12 -6.07 12.93
CA MET A 23 6.38 -7.46 13.33
C MET A 23 5.09 -8.31 13.40
N ASP A 24 4.05 -7.90 12.67
CA ASP A 24 2.70 -8.47 12.70
C ASP A 24 2.45 -9.54 11.63
N GLY A 25 3.49 -9.93 10.89
CA GLY A 25 3.35 -10.79 9.72
C GLY A 25 3.74 -10.12 8.40
N GLY A 26 4.47 -9.01 8.48
CA GLY A 26 5.09 -8.37 7.33
C GLY A 26 4.30 -7.20 6.77
N SER A 27 3.56 -6.48 7.62
CA SER A 27 3.01 -5.19 7.20
C SER A 27 4.13 -4.16 7.04
N ILE A 28 3.97 -3.24 6.09
CA ILE A 28 4.76 -2.02 6.03
C ILE A 28 3.86 -0.81 5.84
N THR A 29 4.23 0.31 6.45
CA THR A 29 3.59 1.62 6.25
C THR A 29 4.61 2.58 5.66
N LEU A 30 4.23 3.23 4.57
CA LEU A 30 4.99 4.29 3.92
C LEU A 30 4.32 5.63 4.23
N TYR A 31 5.03 6.51 4.92
CA TYR A 31 4.61 7.91 5.09
C TYR A 31 5.22 8.75 3.99
N LEU A 32 4.37 9.40 3.21
CA LEU A 32 4.69 9.99 1.93
C LEU A 32 4.33 11.48 1.92
N LEU A 33 5.05 12.23 1.09
CA LEU A 33 4.65 13.55 0.62
C LEU A 33 4.34 13.48 -0.86
N ASP A 34 3.26 14.14 -1.27
CA ASP A 34 3.00 14.40 -2.68
C ASP A 34 3.79 15.64 -3.18
N GLY A 35 3.62 15.97 -4.45
CA GLY A 35 4.23 17.14 -5.10
C GLY A 35 3.81 18.47 -4.50
N ASN A 36 2.66 18.53 -3.82
CA ASN A 36 2.18 19.69 -3.07
C ASN A 36 2.63 19.70 -1.60
N LYS A 37 3.46 18.74 -1.18
CA LYS A 37 3.85 18.53 0.23
C LYS A 37 2.68 18.15 1.14
N THR A 38 1.61 17.59 0.59
CA THR A 38 0.53 16.97 1.35
C THR A 38 1.00 15.63 1.88
N GLU A 39 0.81 15.39 3.17
CA GLU A 39 1.13 14.11 3.81
C GLU A 39 0.01 13.10 3.64
N PHE A 40 0.39 11.86 3.36
CA PHE A 40 -0.51 10.70 3.32
C PHE A 40 0.26 9.43 3.64
N SER A 41 -0.45 8.34 3.93
CA SER A 41 0.15 7.03 4.17
C SER A 41 -0.37 5.96 3.22
N VAL A 42 0.53 5.05 2.86
CA VAL A 42 0.19 3.82 2.14
C VAL A 42 0.61 2.64 2.99
N GLU A 43 -0.28 1.67 3.17
CA GLU A 43 0.00 0.47 3.96
C GLU A 43 -0.19 -0.80 3.13
N PHE A 44 0.77 -1.72 3.25
CA PHE A 44 0.66 -3.08 2.75
C PHE A 44 0.53 -4.01 3.95
N CYS A 45 -0.63 -4.60 4.19
CA CYS A 45 -0.91 -5.33 5.43
C CYS A 45 -0.53 -6.82 5.33
N GLN A 46 0.18 -7.32 6.34
CA GLN A 46 0.46 -8.74 6.66
C GLN A 46 0.58 -9.66 5.44
N LYS A 47 1.66 -9.51 4.67
CA LYS A 47 1.88 -10.26 3.42
C LYS A 47 2.39 -11.69 3.63
N MET A 48 2.89 -12.03 4.82
CA MET A 48 3.53 -13.34 5.10
C MET A 48 2.71 -14.22 6.07
N ILE A 49 2.07 -13.62 7.07
CA ILE A 49 1.26 -14.35 8.06
C ILE A 49 -0.18 -13.88 7.95
N LEU A 50 -1.02 -14.69 7.29
CA LEU A 50 -2.43 -14.39 7.03
C LEU A 50 -3.30 -14.76 8.24
N LYS A 51 -3.00 -14.15 9.39
CA LYS A 51 -3.76 -14.36 10.61
C LYS A 51 -4.43 -13.06 11.02
N GLU A 52 -5.75 -13.09 11.02
CA GLU A 52 -6.56 -12.01 11.56
C GLU A 52 -6.41 -11.95 13.08
N TRP A 53 -6.23 -10.74 13.59
CA TRP A 53 -6.26 -10.45 15.02
C TRP A 53 -7.30 -9.36 15.26
N ALA A 54 -7.96 -9.41 16.41
CA ALA A 54 -8.94 -8.40 16.76
C ALA A 54 -8.27 -7.01 16.81
N GLY A 55 -8.81 -6.05 16.05
CA GLY A 55 -8.29 -4.68 16.00
C GLY A 55 -7.13 -4.46 15.03
N THR A 56 -6.77 -5.43 14.19
CA THR A 56 -5.80 -5.24 13.10
C THR A 56 -6.50 -5.08 11.75
N ASN A 57 -5.76 -4.54 10.78
CA ASN A 57 -6.19 -4.51 9.38
C ASN A 57 -6.35 -5.94 8.83
N ILE A 58 -7.18 -6.10 7.81
CA ILE A 58 -7.39 -7.40 7.17
C ILE A 58 -6.08 -7.83 6.48
N PRO A 59 -5.56 -9.05 6.71
CA PRO A 59 -4.34 -9.51 6.07
C PRO A 59 -4.37 -9.43 4.55
N GLY A 60 -3.24 -9.09 3.95
CA GLY A 60 -3.12 -8.90 2.51
C GLY A 60 -3.87 -7.67 1.99
N SER A 61 -4.29 -6.72 2.83
CA SER A 61 -4.92 -5.47 2.37
C SER A 61 -3.90 -4.47 1.84
N PHE A 62 -4.38 -3.56 1.00
CA PHE A 62 -3.64 -2.40 0.52
C PHE A 62 -4.45 -1.14 0.88
N LEU A 63 -3.87 -0.28 1.73
CA LEU A 63 -4.59 0.85 2.31
C LEU A 63 -3.97 2.18 1.88
N LEU A 64 -4.82 3.20 1.80
CA LEU A 64 -4.48 4.60 1.63
C LEU A 64 -5.13 5.39 2.76
N ASP A 65 -4.34 6.07 3.60
CA ASP A 65 -4.79 6.76 4.81
C ASP A 65 -5.70 5.91 5.70
N GLY A 66 -5.34 4.63 5.85
CA GLY A 66 -6.08 3.65 6.63
C GLY A 66 -7.40 3.18 6.00
N GLN A 67 -7.72 3.61 4.77
CA GLN A 67 -8.87 3.11 4.02
C GLN A 67 -8.43 2.12 2.95
N GLU A 68 -9.20 1.05 2.79
CA GLU A 68 -8.91 0.04 1.80
C GLU A 68 -9.03 0.56 0.37
N VAL A 69 -7.98 0.34 -0.41
CA VAL A 69 -7.97 0.62 -1.85
C VAL A 69 -8.67 -0.54 -2.56
N SER A 70 -9.65 -0.22 -3.40
CA SER A 70 -10.37 -1.24 -4.17
C SER A 70 -9.42 -2.03 -5.08
N ILE A 71 -9.49 -3.36 -4.98
CA ILE A 71 -8.63 -4.29 -5.71
C ILE A 71 -8.86 -4.16 -7.22
N ARG A 72 -7.78 -3.98 -7.99
CA ARG A 72 -7.76 -3.78 -9.46
C ARG A 72 -8.42 -2.50 -9.95
N SER A 73 -8.75 -1.58 -9.05
CA SER A 73 -9.24 -0.26 -9.41
C SER A 73 -8.17 0.60 -10.08
N ASP A 74 -8.60 1.66 -10.77
CA ASP A 74 -7.67 2.64 -11.33
C ASP A 74 -6.90 3.39 -10.24
N ASN A 75 -7.50 3.54 -9.04
CA ASN A 75 -6.80 4.10 -7.89
C ASN A 75 -5.63 3.24 -7.43
N GLU A 76 -5.81 1.92 -7.37
CA GLU A 76 -4.73 0.97 -7.07
C GLU A 76 -3.58 1.14 -8.08
N LYS A 77 -3.90 1.13 -9.38
CA LYS A 77 -2.91 1.23 -10.45
C LYS A 77 -2.13 2.55 -10.38
N GLN A 78 -2.81 3.68 -10.18
CA GLN A 78 -2.19 5.00 -10.09
C GLN A 78 -1.24 5.09 -8.88
N LEU A 79 -1.68 4.61 -7.70
CA LEU A 79 -0.84 4.58 -6.51
C LEU A 79 0.42 3.72 -6.73
N LEU A 80 0.27 2.49 -7.24
CA LEU A 80 1.40 1.61 -7.48
C LEU A 80 2.38 2.19 -8.52
N GLN A 81 1.87 2.84 -9.57
CA GLN A 81 2.71 3.54 -10.55
C GLN A 81 3.48 4.71 -9.92
N ALA A 82 2.81 5.52 -9.11
CA ALA A 82 3.45 6.65 -8.43
C ALA A 82 4.50 6.20 -7.40
N LEU A 83 4.25 5.12 -6.67
CA LEU A 83 5.21 4.52 -5.73
C LEU A 83 6.47 4.00 -6.44
N ARG A 84 6.36 3.47 -7.66
CA ARG A 84 7.52 3.09 -8.47
C ARG A 84 8.34 4.29 -8.93
N GLY A 85 7.67 5.39 -9.26
CA GLY A 85 8.28 6.64 -9.71
C GLY A 85 8.79 7.53 -8.58
N MET A 86 8.62 7.11 -7.32
CA MET A 86 9.02 7.87 -6.14
C MET A 86 10.52 8.18 -6.16
N SER A 87 10.89 9.40 -5.76
CA SER A 87 12.29 9.80 -5.73
C SER A 87 13.08 8.97 -4.71
N ILE A 88 14.13 8.31 -5.21
CA ILE A 88 14.88 7.25 -4.52
C ILE A 88 16.04 7.82 -3.68
N GLY A 89 16.24 9.15 -3.69
CA GLY A 89 17.48 9.82 -3.24
C GLY A 89 17.96 9.50 -1.81
N HIS A 90 17.08 9.02 -0.94
CA HIS A 90 17.40 8.68 0.46
C HIS A 90 17.13 7.23 0.85
N LEU A 91 16.67 6.38 -0.07
CA LEU A 91 16.32 4.99 0.25
C LEU A 91 17.54 4.09 0.25
N THR A 92 17.68 3.28 1.29
CA THR A 92 18.65 2.18 1.30
C THR A 92 18.27 1.14 0.24
N SER A 93 19.22 0.30 -0.17
CA SER A 93 18.92 -0.81 -1.07
C SER A 93 17.88 -1.77 -0.48
N LEU A 94 17.86 -1.92 0.85
CA LEU A 94 16.90 -2.74 1.57
C LEU A 94 15.48 -2.16 1.48
N ASP A 95 15.32 -0.85 1.75
CA ASP A 95 14.02 -0.19 1.65
C ASP A 95 13.42 -0.33 0.25
N LYS A 96 14.26 -0.20 -0.78
CA LYS A 96 13.84 -0.39 -2.17
C LYS A 96 13.34 -1.82 -2.42
N SER A 97 14.06 -2.83 -1.94
CA SER A 97 13.65 -4.23 -2.08
C SER A 97 12.30 -4.47 -1.40
N ILE A 98 12.15 -3.99 -0.15
CA ILE A 98 10.92 -4.13 0.63
C ILE A 98 9.72 -3.48 -0.09
N ILE A 99 9.89 -2.27 -0.61
CA ILE A 99 8.83 -1.57 -1.35
C ILE A 99 8.50 -2.30 -2.65
N GLN A 100 9.51 -2.72 -3.42
CA GLN A 100 9.31 -3.45 -4.68
C GLN A 100 8.61 -4.79 -4.48
N GLU A 101 8.99 -5.56 -3.46
CA GLU A 101 8.32 -6.80 -3.07
C GLU A 101 6.86 -6.56 -2.66
N SER A 102 6.58 -5.44 -1.99
CA SER A 102 5.23 -5.06 -1.59
C SER A 102 4.34 -4.71 -2.78
N ILE A 103 4.88 -3.93 -3.73
CA ILE A 103 4.21 -3.61 -4.99
C ILE A 103 3.96 -4.89 -5.80
N ALA A 104 4.97 -5.73 -5.95
CA ALA A 104 4.86 -7.00 -6.68
C ALA A 104 3.82 -7.94 -6.05
N PHE A 105 3.74 -7.97 -4.72
CA PHE A 105 2.70 -8.72 -4.02
C PHE A 105 1.30 -8.25 -4.43
N VAL A 106 1.00 -6.95 -4.34
CA VAL A 106 -0.34 -6.40 -4.68
C VAL A 106 -0.73 -6.73 -6.13
N GLU A 107 0.24 -6.75 -7.04
CA GLU A 107 0.00 -7.06 -8.45
C GLU A 107 -0.13 -8.56 -8.75
N SER A 108 0.28 -9.42 -7.82
CA SER A 108 0.29 -10.86 -8.03
C SER A 108 -1.11 -11.49 -8.01
N GLU A 109 -1.22 -12.69 -8.59
CA GLU A 109 -2.40 -13.55 -8.43
C GLU A 109 -2.60 -13.99 -6.96
N GLU A 110 -1.52 -14.05 -6.19
CA GLU A 110 -1.56 -14.41 -4.78
C GLU A 110 -2.33 -13.36 -3.96
N TYR A 111 -2.20 -12.07 -4.30
CA TYR A 111 -3.01 -11.02 -3.69
C TYR A 111 -4.51 -11.21 -3.95
N LEU A 112 -4.90 -11.61 -5.17
CA LEU A 112 -6.30 -11.90 -5.51
C LEU A 112 -6.82 -13.12 -4.76
N ARG A 113 -5.99 -14.17 -4.64
CA ARG A 113 -6.30 -15.37 -3.87
C ARG A 113 -6.55 -15.04 -2.40
N ILE A 114 -5.65 -14.26 -1.79
CA ILE A 114 -5.74 -13.85 -0.38
C ILE A 114 -6.95 -12.94 -0.18
N ALA A 115 -7.15 -11.94 -1.05
CA ALA A 115 -8.31 -11.07 -1.02
C ALA A 115 -9.61 -11.88 -0.97
N THR A 116 -9.76 -12.86 -1.87
CA THR A 116 -10.94 -13.73 -1.94
C THR A 116 -11.13 -14.53 -0.65
N LEU A 117 -10.05 -15.10 -0.09
CA LEU A 117 -10.09 -15.83 1.18
C LEU A 117 -10.52 -14.95 2.35
N MET A 118 -10.15 -13.67 2.32
CA MET A 118 -10.51 -12.67 3.33
C MET A 118 -11.84 -11.95 3.00
N GLY A 119 -12.61 -12.44 2.02
CA GLY A 119 -13.92 -11.88 1.66
C GLY A 119 -13.90 -10.56 0.89
N ARG A 120 -12.76 -10.17 0.33
CA ARG A 120 -12.54 -8.96 -0.48
C ARG A 120 -12.55 -9.34 -1.97
N TRP A 121 -13.31 -8.61 -2.78
CA TRP A 121 -13.51 -8.94 -4.19
C TRP A 121 -12.92 -7.85 -5.12
N PRO A 122 -12.30 -8.24 -6.24
CA PRO A 122 -11.91 -7.28 -7.28
C PRO A 122 -13.12 -6.52 -7.82
N VAL A 123 -12.90 -5.26 -8.23
CA VAL A 123 -13.92 -4.43 -8.91
C VAL A 123 -13.89 -4.61 -10.42
#